data_AF-A0A971GYZ2-F1
#
_entry.id   AF-A0A971GYZ2-F1
#
_cell.length_a   1.000
_cell.length_b   1.000
_cell.length_c   1.000
_cell.angle_alpha   90.00
_cell.angle_beta   90.00
_cell.angle_gamma   90.00
#
_symmetry.space_group_name_H-M   'P 1'
#
loop_
_entity.id
_entity.type
_entity.pdbx_description
1 polymer ?
#
loop_
_entity_poly.entity_id
_entity_poly.type
_entity_poly.pdbx_seq_one_letter_code
_entity_poly.pdbx_strand_id
1 'polypeptide(L)'
;MIKDSESTVILTGAGMDTESNIPDFRGRDGWWKNIDPRQVASIYTFARNYPLFHEFYSMRIKILEGVERHEGHYILADLEKKGLID
;
A
#
# COMPACT_ATOMS: atom_id res chain seq x y z
N MET A 1 2.27 23.61 13.79
CA MET A 1 3.18 22.51 13.37
C MET A 1 3.20 22.36 11.85
N ILE A 2 2.15 21.88 11.18
CA ILE A 2 2.13 21.79 9.69
C ILE A 2 2.10 23.19 9.06
N LYS A 3 1.20 24.08 9.52
CA LYS A 3 1.03 25.44 8.98
C LYS A 3 2.25 26.35 9.16
N ASP A 4 3.15 25.98 10.07
CA ASP A 4 4.32 26.78 10.46
C ASP A 4 5.63 26.14 9.96
N SER A 5 5.54 25.00 9.25
CA SER A 5 6.70 24.32 8.69
C SER A 5 7.13 24.98 7.38
N GLU A 6 8.43 25.09 7.16
CA GLU A 6 9.00 25.58 5.90
C GLU A 6 8.92 24.53 4.78
N SER A 7 8.92 23.24 5.15
CA SER A 7 8.75 22.11 4.23
C SER A 7 8.10 20.96 4.99
N THR A 8 7.07 20.35 4.41
CA THR A 8 6.36 19.22 5.01
C THR A 8 6.24 18.12 3.99
N VAL A 9 6.84 16.97 4.28
CA VAL A 9 6.77 15.78 3.43
C VAL A 9 5.98 14.69 4.13
N ILE A 10 5.20 13.93 3.35
CA ILE A 10 4.41 12.80 3.83
C ILE A 10 4.98 11.49 3.29
N LEU A 11 5.38 10.59 4.21
CA LEU A 11 5.74 9.21 3.87
C LEU A 11 4.58 8.29 4.21
N THR A 12 4.01 7.65 3.20
CA THR A 12 2.93 6.66 3.37
C THR A 12 3.45 5.23 3.24
N GLY A 13 2.65 4.28 3.73
CA GLY A 13 2.84 2.86 3.50
C GLY A 13 1.48 2.18 3.37
N ALA A 14 1.46 0.85 3.24
CA ALA A 14 0.23 0.09 3.03
C ALA A 14 -0.86 0.31 4.10
N GLY A 15 -0.48 0.78 5.30
CA GLY A 15 -1.44 1.19 6.33
C GLY A 15 -2.38 2.31 5.88
N MET A 16 -1.92 3.20 5.00
CA MET A 16 -2.73 4.27 4.40
C MET A 16 -3.94 3.67 3.66
N ASP A 17 -3.81 2.51 3.05
CA ASP A 17 -4.87 1.93 2.20
C ASP A 17 -5.86 1.03 2.97
N THR A 18 -5.65 0.82 4.28
CA THR A 18 -6.48 -0.10 5.09
C THR A 18 -7.93 0.36 5.21
N GLU A 19 -8.18 1.67 5.24
CA GLU A 19 -9.52 2.26 5.23
C GLU A 19 -10.22 2.12 3.87
N SER A 20 -9.48 1.82 2.80
CA SER A 20 -10.03 1.41 1.49
C SER A 20 -10.27 -0.11 1.40
N ASN A 21 -10.23 -0.83 2.53
CA ASN A 21 -10.33 -2.29 2.61
C ASN A 21 -9.21 -3.05 1.88
N ILE A 22 -8.05 -2.41 1.67
CA ILE A 22 -6.85 -3.10 1.16
C ILE A 22 -6.05 -3.59 2.37
N PRO A 23 -5.86 -4.92 2.56
CA PRO A 23 -5.09 -5.41 3.68
C PRO A 23 -3.63 -4.95 3.60
N ASP A 24 -3.10 -4.49 4.72
CA ASP A 24 -1.69 -4.15 4.83
C ASP A 24 -0.80 -5.42 4.89
N PHE A 25 0.48 -5.24 5.11
CA PHE A 25 1.42 -6.35 5.15
C PHE A 25 1.61 -6.98 6.54
N ARG A 26 1.52 -6.20 7.61
CA ARG A 26 2.00 -6.60 8.95
C ARG A 26 1.04 -6.26 10.10
N GLY A 27 -0.03 -5.52 9.83
CA GLY A 27 -1.02 -5.11 10.82
C GLY A 27 -1.88 -6.27 11.30
N ARG A 28 -3.03 -5.94 11.90
CA ARG A 28 -3.92 -6.95 12.51
C ARG A 28 -4.31 -8.05 11.53
N ASP A 29 -4.65 -7.68 10.30
CA ASP A 29 -5.10 -8.60 9.26
C ASP A 29 -4.09 -8.69 8.09
N GLY A 30 -2.82 -8.40 8.38
CA GLY A 30 -1.79 -8.25 7.35
C GLY A 30 -1.36 -9.56 6.68
N TRP A 31 -1.04 -9.48 5.40
CA TRP A 31 -0.69 -10.63 4.55
C TRP A 31 0.41 -11.53 5.12
N TRP A 32 1.45 -10.94 5.72
CA TRP A 32 2.62 -11.70 6.21
C TRP A 32 2.39 -12.50 7.48
N LYS A 33 1.19 -12.43 8.07
CA LYS A 33 0.81 -13.34 9.15
C LYS A 33 0.58 -14.77 8.67
N ASN A 34 0.07 -14.91 7.45
CA ASN A 34 -0.36 -16.20 6.89
C ASN A 34 0.46 -16.62 5.67
N ILE A 35 1.25 -15.70 5.10
CA ILE A 35 2.06 -15.95 3.89
C ILE A 35 3.52 -15.60 4.18
N ASP A 36 4.45 -16.51 3.90
CA ASP A 36 5.88 -16.20 3.96
C ASP A 36 6.28 -15.34 2.74
N PRO A 37 6.67 -14.07 2.91
CA PRO A 37 7.03 -13.20 1.78
C PRO A 37 8.18 -13.76 0.94
N ARG A 38 9.08 -14.57 1.53
CA ARG A 38 10.21 -15.15 0.80
C ARG A 38 9.75 -16.18 -0.23
N GLN A 39 8.60 -16.79 -0.02
CA GLN A 39 8.04 -17.80 -0.90
C GLN A 39 7.22 -17.21 -2.05
N VAL A 40 6.69 -16.00 -1.91
CA VAL A 40 5.78 -15.40 -2.91
C VAL A 40 6.29 -14.09 -3.55
N ALA A 41 7.17 -13.37 -2.86
CA ALA A 41 7.64 -12.04 -3.25
C ALA A 41 9.18 -11.95 -3.27
N SER A 42 9.85 -12.98 -3.79
CA SER A 42 11.31 -13.02 -3.95
C SER A 42 11.74 -13.24 -5.41
N ILE A 43 12.93 -12.75 -5.75
CA ILE A 43 13.54 -13.01 -7.06
C ILE A 43 13.78 -14.50 -7.31
N TYR A 44 14.01 -15.26 -6.22
CA TYR A 44 14.15 -16.71 -6.28
C TYR A 44 12.84 -17.36 -6.73
N THR A 45 11.72 -17.02 -6.10
CA THR A 45 10.39 -17.52 -6.50
C THR A 45 10.08 -17.11 -7.93
N PHE A 46 10.33 -15.86 -8.30
CA PHE A 46 10.13 -15.40 -9.68
C PHE A 46 10.86 -16.30 -10.69
N ALA A 47 12.13 -16.62 -10.43
CA ALA A 47 12.96 -17.42 -11.34
C ALA A 47 12.69 -18.93 -11.30
N ARG A 48 12.30 -19.48 -10.14
CA ARG A 48 12.21 -20.94 -9.90
C ARG A 48 10.78 -21.47 -9.79
N ASN A 49 9.82 -20.61 -9.47
CA ASN A 49 8.40 -20.93 -9.35
C ASN A 49 7.55 -19.72 -9.79
N TYR A 50 7.71 -19.34 -11.06
CA TYR A 50 6.97 -18.24 -11.66
C TYR A 50 5.45 -18.36 -11.50
N PRO A 51 4.81 -19.55 -11.63
CA PRO A 51 3.36 -19.67 -11.42
C PRO A 51 2.90 -19.16 -10.05
N LEU A 52 3.60 -19.54 -8.96
CA LEU A 52 3.27 -19.08 -7.61
C LEU A 52 3.48 -17.56 -7.46
N PHE A 53 4.60 -17.04 -7.98
CA PHE A 53 4.86 -15.59 -7.98
C PHE A 53 3.74 -14.84 -8.71
N HIS A 54 3.41 -15.29 -9.91
CA HIS A 54 2.39 -14.67 -10.76
C HIS A 54 1.01 -14.74 -10.12
N GLU A 55 0.63 -15.87 -9.53
CA GLU A 55 -0.65 -16.03 -8.84
C GLU A 55 -0.78 -15.06 -7.65
N PHE A 56 0.26 -14.94 -6.82
CA PHE A 56 0.26 -14.03 -5.68
C PHE A 56 0.03 -12.57 -6.10
N TYR A 57 0.73 -12.08 -7.13
CA TYR A 57 0.54 -10.72 -7.62
C TYR A 57 -0.77 -10.54 -8.40
N SER A 58 -1.22 -11.55 -9.14
CA SER A 58 -2.50 -11.51 -9.85
C SER A 58 -3.67 -11.40 -8.89
N MET A 59 -3.66 -12.17 -7.80
CA MET A 59 -4.64 -12.06 -6.73
C MET A 59 -4.66 -10.64 -6.13
N ARG A 60 -3.48 -10.07 -5.85
CA ARG A 60 -3.39 -8.70 -5.31
C ARG A 60 -3.95 -7.64 -6.26
N ILE A 61 -3.71 -7.78 -7.56
CA ILE A 61 -4.27 -6.86 -8.57
C ILE A 61 -5.80 -6.99 -8.62
N LYS A 62 -6.33 -8.22 -8.61
CA LYS A 62 -7.78 -8.48 -8.62
C LYS A 62 -8.50 -7.86 -7.42
N ILE A 63 -7.87 -7.86 -6.24
CA ILE A 63 -8.45 -7.23 -5.04
C ILE A 63 -8.63 -5.71 -5.20
N LEU A 64 -7.87 -5.07 -6.10
CA LEU A 64 -8.02 -3.64 -6.39
C LEU A 64 -9.21 -3.35 -7.31
N GLU A 65 -9.83 -4.35 -7.91
CA GLU A 65 -11.01 -4.15 -8.76
C GLU A 65 -12.16 -3.58 -7.93
N GLY A 66 -12.63 -2.40 -8.32
CA GLY A 66 -13.72 -1.70 -7.63
C GLY A 66 -13.32 -0.99 -6.33
N VAL A 67 -12.02 -0.96 -5.98
CA VAL A 67 -11.56 -0.19 -4.82
C VAL A 67 -11.51 1.29 -5.16
N GLU A 68 -12.10 2.10 -4.29
CA GLU A 68 -12.04 3.56 -4.36
C GLU A 68 -11.07 4.11 -3.30
N ARG A 69 -10.63 5.36 -3.51
CA ARG A 69 -9.82 6.08 -2.52
C ARG A 69 -10.72 6.46 -1.36
N HIS A 70 -10.27 6.23 -0.13
CA HIS A 70 -10.92 6.81 1.05
C HIS A 70 -10.54 8.29 1.24
N GLU A 71 -11.21 8.94 2.19
CA GLU A 71 -11.11 10.38 2.47
C GLU A 71 -9.68 10.87 2.70
N GLY A 72 -8.85 10.09 3.40
CA GLY A 72 -7.48 10.46 3.72
C GLY A 72 -6.61 10.72 2.48
N HIS A 73 -6.80 9.99 1.39
CA HIS A 73 -6.08 10.27 0.14
C HIS A 73 -6.47 11.63 -0.45
N TYR A 74 -7.75 11.98 -0.37
CA TYR A 74 -8.24 13.27 -0.85
C TYR A 74 -7.75 14.42 0.02
N ILE A 75 -7.67 14.22 1.34
CA ILE A 75 -7.11 15.20 2.27
C ILE A 75 -5.64 15.48 1.93
N LEU A 76 -4.81 14.44 1.73
CA LEU A 76 -3.41 14.64 1.37
C LEU A 76 -3.28 15.40 0.05
N ALA A 77 -4.06 15.03 -0.97
CA ALA A 77 -4.08 15.75 -2.25
C ALA A 77 -4.54 17.22 -2.12
N ASP A 78 -5.48 17.52 -1.21
CA ASP A 78 -5.91 18.89 -0.94
C ASP A 78 -4.85 19.71 -0.19
N LEU A 79 -4.11 19.09 0.73
CA LEU A 79 -2.98 19.73 1.41
C LEU A 79 -1.85 20.06 0.44
N GLU A 80 -1.55 19.17 -0.50
CA GLU A 80 -0.55 19.40 -1.57
C GLU A 80 -0.98 20.58 -2.45
N LYS A 81 -2.25 20.60 -2.90
CA LYS A 81 -2.80 21.72 -3.69
C LYS A 81 -2.74 23.07 -2.96
N LYS A 82 -2.82 23.06 -1.64
CA LYS A 82 -2.72 24.26 -0.79
C LYS A 82 -1.28 24.68 -0.51
N GLY A 83 -0.28 23.92 -0.98
CA GLY A 83 1.14 24.15 -0.71
C GLY A 83 1.50 23.91 0.76
N LEU A 84 0.73 23.07 1.47
CA LEU A 84 0.99 22.74 2.87
C LEU A 84 1.85 21.49 3.03
N ILE A 85 1.91 20.65 2.00
CA ILE A 85 2.84 19.53 1.88
C ILE A 85 3.47 19.55 0.49
N ASP A 86 4.71 19.06 0.41
CA ASP A 86 5.54 18.95 -0.79
C ASP A 86 5.33 17.63 -1.54
#